data_AF-A0A1F8CTR2-F1
#
_entry.id   AF-A0A1F8CTR2-F1
#
_cell.length_a   1.000
_cell.length_b   1.000
_cell.length_c   1.000
_cell.angle_alpha   90.00
_cell.angle_beta   90.00
_cell.angle_gamma   90.00
#
_symmetry.space_group_name_H-M   'P 1'
#
loop_
_entity.id
_entity.type
_entity.pdbx_description
1 polymer ?
#
loop_
_entity_poly.entity_id
_entity_poly.type
_entity_poly.pdbx_seq_one_letter_code
_entity_poly.pdbx_strand_id
1 'polypeptide(L)'
;MKLVKKGRPAITDKTKDRIVQKLEPYLKAGLSVKKACIQAQIPKSTVYELMQRDTDFADQIKRYEQYLSTLFSSSVTFQLHSLVAKQMIGKQIDQIDFNFMKWFAQASKHTRDEFGVSEHEDLKRQWNNLNETLVAPD
;
A
#
# COMPACT_ATOMS: atom_id res chain seq x y z
N MET A 1 -4.29 52.80 -18.75
CA MET A 1 -3.55 51.53 -18.97
C MET A 1 -4.31 50.38 -18.31
N LYS A 2 -4.90 49.47 -19.08
CA LYS A 2 -5.57 48.26 -18.53
C LYS A 2 -4.50 47.22 -18.20
N LEU A 3 -4.40 46.83 -16.93
CA LEU A 3 -3.57 45.70 -16.49
C LEU A 3 -4.19 44.41 -17.06
N VAL A 4 -3.56 43.86 -18.10
CA VAL A 4 -3.91 42.54 -18.61
C VAL A 4 -3.57 41.52 -17.51
N LYS A 5 -4.59 40.92 -16.90
CA LYS A 5 -4.41 39.79 -15.97
C LYS A 5 -3.72 38.66 -16.74
N LYS A 6 -2.40 38.53 -16.60
CA LYS A 6 -1.66 37.35 -17.07
C LYS A 6 -2.13 36.17 -16.22
N GLY A 7 -3.05 35.37 -16.76
CA GLY A 7 -3.42 34.08 -16.18
C GLY A 7 -2.18 33.20 -16.05
N ARG A 8 -2.23 32.22 -15.13
CA ARG A 8 -1.18 31.20 -15.06
C ARG A 8 -1.05 30.53 -16.42
N PRO A 9 0.18 30.31 -16.93
CA PRO A 9 0.37 29.59 -18.17
C PRO A 9 -0.22 28.18 -18.05
N ALA A 10 -0.83 27.69 -19.14
CA ALA A 10 -1.33 26.33 -19.21
C ALA A 10 -0.20 25.34 -18.95
N ILE A 11 -0.49 24.29 -18.17
CA ILE A 11 0.47 23.23 -17.90
C ILE A 11 0.73 22.48 -19.21
N THR A 12 1.98 22.47 -19.65
CA THR A 12 2.41 21.75 -20.86
C THR A 12 2.61 20.27 -20.56
N ASP A 13 2.54 19.41 -21.60
CA ASP A 13 2.78 17.97 -21.44
C ASP A 13 4.14 17.66 -20.80
N LYS A 14 5.19 18.39 -21.21
CA LYS A 14 6.53 18.29 -20.59
C LYS A 14 6.53 18.57 -19.08
N THR A 15 5.63 19.44 -18.62
CA THR A 15 5.50 19.75 -17.19
C THR A 15 4.75 18.63 -16.47
N LYS A 16 3.72 18.04 -17.10
CA LYS A 16 3.04 16.85 -16.57
C LYS A 16 4.02 15.69 -16.40
N ASP A 17 4.83 15.40 -17.42
CA ASP A 17 5.83 14.32 -17.37
C ASP A 17 6.81 14.50 -16.21
N ARG A 18 7.29 15.73 -15.98
CA ARG A 18 8.18 16.03 -14.85
C ARG A 18 7.50 15.83 -13.50
N ILE A 19 6.22 16.17 -13.39
CA ILE A 19 5.43 15.94 -12.17
C ILE A 19 5.31 14.43 -11.92
N VAL A 20 4.96 13.66 -12.96
CA VAL A 20 4.86 12.19 -12.90
C VAL A 20 6.18 11.58 -12.45
N GLN A 21 7.30 11.93 -13.10
CA GLN A 21 8.63 11.40 -12.78
C GLN A 21 9.02 11.65 -11.32
N LYS A 22 8.66 12.81 -10.76
CA LYS A 22 8.93 13.15 -9.36
C LYS A 22 8.03 12.42 -8.38
N LEU A 23 6.76 12.20 -8.72
CA LEU A 23 5.80 11.52 -7.84
C LEU A 23 5.98 10.00 -7.84
N GLU A 24 6.36 9.44 -8.98
CA GLU A 24 6.46 7.99 -9.21
C GLU A 24 7.17 7.22 -8.10
N PRO A 25 8.41 7.54 -7.66
CA PRO A 25 9.10 6.75 -6.65
C PRO A 25 8.34 6.71 -5.32
N TYR A 26 7.70 7.81 -4.92
CA TYR A 26 6.96 7.91 -3.66
C TYR A 26 5.62 7.17 -3.72
N LEU A 27 4.92 7.23 -4.85
CA LEU A 27 3.69 6.49 -5.08
C LEU A 27 3.96 4.98 -5.10
N LYS A 28 5.01 4.55 -5.81
CA LYS A 28 5.46 3.15 -5.85
C LYS A 28 5.92 2.62 -4.49
N ALA A 29 6.39 3.50 -3.60
CA ALA A 29 6.70 3.16 -2.21
C ALA A 29 5.44 3.03 -1.32
N GLY A 30 4.24 3.17 -1.87
CA GLY A 30 2.97 3.03 -1.15
C GLY A 30 2.50 4.30 -0.44
N LEU A 31 3.11 5.46 -0.71
CA LEU A 31 2.60 6.71 -0.17
C LEU A 31 1.35 7.17 -0.92
N SER A 32 0.33 7.62 -0.19
CA SER A 32 -0.84 8.30 -0.77
C SER A 32 -0.40 9.50 -1.62
N VAL A 33 -1.16 9.87 -2.66
CA VAL A 33 -0.90 11.07 -3.50
C VAL A 33 -0.55 12.31 -2.68
N LYS A 34 -1.29 12.60 -1.59
CA LYS A 34 -1.03 13.74 -0.71
C LYS A 34 0.39 13.70 -0.10
N LYS A 35 0.81 12.56 0.44
CA LYS A 35 2.15 12.39 1.04
C LYS A 35 3.24 12.42 -0.03
N ALA A 36 3.00 11.80 -1.20
CA ALA A 36 3.91 11.85 -2.33
C ALA A 36 4.15 13.29 -2.82
N CYS A 37 3.10 14.12 -2.88
CA CYS A 37 3.20 15.54 -3.23
C CYS A 37 4.09 16.31 -2.24
N ILE A 38 3.98 16.03 -0.94
CA ILE A 38 4.82 16.68 0.09
C ILE A 38 6.29 16.32 -0.14
N GLN A 39 6.59 15.03 -0.36
CA GLN A 39 7.97 14.57 -0.57
C GLN A 39 8.56 15.09 -1.88
N ALA A 40 7.75 15.12 -2.95
CA ALA A 40 8.16 15.64 -4.25
C ALA A 40 8.20 17.19 -4.31
N GLN A 41 7.78 17.88 -3.25
CA GLN A 41 7.63 19.34 -3.18
C GLN A 41 6.74 19.90 -4.31
N ILE A 42 5.64 19.20 -4.61
CA ILE A 42 4.66 19.59 -5.62
C ILE A 42 3.38 20.03 -4.92
N PRO A 43 2.80 21.20 -5.27
CA PRO A 43 1.52 21.61 -4.70
C PRO A 43 0.42 20.58 -4.99
N LYS A 44 -0.21 20.07 -3.94
CA LYS A 44 -1.30 19.08 -4.04
C LYS A 44 -2.41 19.54 -4.99
N SER A 45 -2.77 20.83 -4.97
CA SER A 45 -3.83 21.39 -5.80
C SER A 45 -3.54 21.20 -7.27
N THR A 46 -2.29 21.42 -7.70
CA THR A 46 -1.85 21.19 -9.08
C THR A 46 -2.06 19.75 -9.50
N VAL A 47 -1.72 18.78 -8.64
CA VAL A 47 -1.84 17.35 -8.96
C VAL A 47 -3.31 16.93 -9.03
N TYR A 48 -4.13 17.32 -8.05
CA TYR A 48 -5.56 16.99 -8.06
C TYR A 48 -6.31 17.66 -9.20
N GLU A 49 -5.99 18.91 -9.55
CA GLU A 49 -6.54 19.59 -10.72
C GLU A 49 -6.17 18.86 -12.03
N LEU A 50 -4.93 18.38 -12.15
CA LEU A 50 -4.50 17.58 -13.30
C LEU A 50 -5.26 16.24 -13.37
N MET A 51 -5.40 15.52 -12.26
CA MET A 51 -6.16 14.28 -12.21
C MET A 51 -7.65 14.46 -12.56
N GLN A 52 -8.24 15.61 -12.25
CA GLN A 52 -9.63 15.90 -12.61
C GLN A 52 -9.81 16.25 -14.09
N ARG A 53 -8.79 16.84 -14.72
CA ARG A 53 -8.85 17.35 -16.10
C ARG A 53 -8.31 16.37 -17.14
N ASP A 54 -7.40 15.49 -16.73
CA ASP A 54 -6.65 14.59 -17.61
C ASP A 54 -6.78 13.16 -17.06
N THR A 55 -7.59 12.35 -17.73
CA THR A 55 -7.86 10.96 -17.35
C THR A 55 -6.62 10.08 -17.47
N ASP A 56 -5.77 10.32 -18.45
CA ASP A 56 -4.56 9.52 -18.67
C ASP A 56 -3.55 9.75 -17.55
N PHE A 57 -3.43 11.02 -17.10
CA PHE A 57 -2.65 11.37 -15.92
C PHE A 57 -3.21 10.70 -14.66
N ALA A 58 -4.54 10.75 -14.46
CA ALA A 58 -5.18 10.11 -13.30
C ALA A 58 -4.94 8.59 -13.28
N ASP A 59 -5.10 7.93 -14.43
CA ASP A 59 -4.85 6.49 -14.56
C ASP A 59 -3.38 6.15 -14.33
N GLN A 60 -2.45 7.00 -14.77
CA GLN A 60 -1.03 6.81 -14.49
C GLN A 60 -0.71 6.87 -12.99
N ILE A 61 -1.25 7.85 -12.28
CA ILE A 61 -1.09 7.96 -10.82
C ILE A 61 -1.67 6.73 -10.12
N LYS A 62 -2.87 6.30 -10.53
CA LYS A 62 -3.54 5.11 -9.98
C LYS A 62 -2.72 3.84 -10.20
N ARG A 63 -2.11 3.67 -11.38
CA ARG A 63 -1.19 2.54 -11.65
C ARG A 63 -0.01 2.52 -10.69
N TYR A 64 0.56 3.67 -10.36
CA TYR A 64 1.66 3.74 -9.40
C TYR A 64 1.22 3.44 -7.97
N GLU A 65 0.04 3.89 -7.54
CA GLU A 65 -0.50 3.54 -6.22
C GLU A 65 -0.76 2.03 -6.08
N GLN A 66 -1.15 1.37 -7.17
CA GLN A 66 -1.37 -0.08 -7.20
C GLN A 66 -0.08 -0.90 -7.24
N TYR A 67 1.07 -0.29 -7.57
CA TYR A 67 2.33 -1.00 -7.80
C TYR A 67 2.75 -1.88 -6.61
N LEU A 68 2.71 -1.33 -5.39
CA LEU A 68 3.10 -2.08 -4.20
C LEU A 68 2.14 -3.26 -3.93
N SER A 69 0.85 -3.07 -4.17
CA SER A 69 -0.15 -4.15 -4.04
C SER A 69 0.13 -5.28 -5.03
N THR A 70 0.48 -4.94 -6.27
CA THR A 70 0.84 -5.92 -7.30
C THR A 70 2.11 -6.66 -6.93
N LEU A 71 3.18 -5.94 -6.56
CA LEU A 71 4.43 -6.56 -6.12
C LEU A 71 4.22 -7.51 -4.94
N PHE A 72 3.50 -7.04 -3.92
CA PHE A 72 3.19 -7.84 -2.75
C PHE A 72 2.42 -9.11 -3.11
N SER A 73 1.39 -8.98 -3.94
CA SER A 73 0.60 -10.13 -4.41
C SER A 73 1.48 -11.13 -5.16
N SER A 74 2.36 -10.66 -6.06
CA SER A 74 3.31 -11.53 -6.76
C SER A 74 4.27 -12.24 -5.81
N SER A 75 4.82 -11.54 -4.81
CA SER A 75 5.70 -12.14 -3.81
C SER A 75 4.99 -13.20 -2.97
N VAL A 76 3.76 -12.94 -2.51
CA VAL A 76 2.95 -13.88 -1.76
C VAL A 76 2.65 -15.14 -2.59
N THR A 77 2.22 -14.97 -3.84
CA THR A 77 1.97 -16.08 -4.76
C THR A 77 3.22 -16.92 -5.00
N PHE A 78 4.38 -16.29 -5.21
CA PHE A 78 5.64 -17.00 -5.37
C PHE A 78 5.99 -17.86 -4.13
N GLN A 79 5.80 -17.31 -2.92
CA GLN A 79 6.05 -18.06 -1.68
C GLN A 79 5.10 -19.25 -1.55
N LEU A 80 3.80 -19.08 -1.83
CA LEU A 80 2.84 -20.17 -1.82
C LEU A 80 3.22 -21.30 -2.80
N HIS A 81 3.63 -20.95 -4.03
CA HIS A 81 4.11 -21.94 -4.98
C HIS A 81 5.38 -22.65 -4.50
N SER A 82 6.31 -21.93 -3.88
CA SER A 82 7.52 -22.53 -3.30
C SER A 82 7.18 -23.55 -2.21
N LEU A 83 6.20 -23.26 -1.35
CA LEU A 83 5.72 -24.18 -0.32
C LEU A 83 5.07 -25.43 -0.90
N VAL A 84 4.17 -25.27 -1.88
CA VAL A 84 3.55 -26.41 -2.57
C VAL A 84 4.62 -27.28 -3.22
N ALA A 85 5.61 -26.69 -3.88
CA ALA A 85 6.72 -27.42 -4.47
C ALA A 85 7.56 -28.18 -3.42
N LYS A 86 7.86 -27.57 -2.26
CA LYS A 86 8.54 -28.24 -1.13
C LYS A 86 7.75 -29.46 -0.64
N GLN A 87 6.43 -29.33 -0.49
CA GLN A 87 5.57 -30.44 -0.06
C GLN A 87 5.55 -31.59 -1.07
N MET A 88 5.48 -31.29 -2.37
CA MET A 88 5.45 -32.31 -3.43
C MET A 88 6.71 -33.18 -3.47
N ILE A 89 7.86 -32.65 -3.07
CA ILE A 89 9.13 -33.41 -3.00
C ILE A 89 9.41 -33.98 -1.60
N GLY A 90 8.43 -33.93 -0.69
CA GLY A 90 8.55 -34.48 0.67
C GLY A 90 9.52 -33.71 1.58
N LYS A 91 9.89 -32.46 1.24
CA LYS A 91 10.70 -31.63 2.14
C LYS A 91 9.85 -31.14 3.30
N GLN A 92 10.45 -31.15 4.50
CA GLN A 92 9.82 -30.59 5.68
C GLN A 92 9.64 -29.07 5.51
N ILE A 93 8.50 -28.60 6.03
CA ILE A 93 8.17 -27.18 6.16
C ILE A 93 8.93 -26.66 7.38
N ASP A 94 9.74 -25.63 7.19
CA ASP A 94 10.48 -25.02 8.29
C ASP A 94 9.62 -24.02 9.08
N GLN A 95 10.19 -23.46 10.15
CA GLN A 95 9.47 -22.51 10.99
C GLN A 95 9.12 -21.20 10.26
N ILE A 96 9.94 -20.78 9.28
CA ILE A 96 9.72 -19.55 8.52
C ILE A 96 8.52 -19.75 7.60
N ASP A 97 8.50 -20.86 6.87
CA ASP A 97 7.40 -21.30 6.03
C ASP A 97 6.10 -21.40 6.84
N PHE A 98 6.15 -22.03 8.02
CA PHE A 98 5.01 -22.16 8.91
C PHE A 98 4.49 -20.80 9.38
N ASN A 99 5.38 -19.90 9.79
CA ASN A 99 5.01 -18.54 10.20
C ASN A 99 4.36 -17.76 9.06
N PHE A 100 4.89 -17.89 7.84
CA PHE A 100 4.28 -17.29 6.65
C PHE A 100 2.88 -17.84 6.39
N MET A 101 2.68 -19.16 6.42
CA MET A 101 1.36 -19.77 6.23
C MET A 101 0.35 -19.31 7.28
N LYS A 102 0.77 -19.25 8.55
CA LYS A 102 -0.05 -18.76 9.65
C LYS A 102 -0.47 -17.30 9.41
N TRP A 103 0.49 -16.44 9.08
CA TRP A 103 0.20 -15.05 8.75
C TRP A 103 -0.74 -14.94 7.54
N PHE A 104 -0.48 -15.70 6.47
CA PHE A 104 -1.29 -15.66 5.25
C PHE A 104 -2.74 -16.08 5.54
N ALA A 105 -2.93 -17.18 6.28
CA ALA A 105 -4.25 -17.66 6.68
C ALA A 105 -5.05 -16.57 7.42
N GLN A 106 -4.39 -15.84 8.32
CA GLN A 106 -5.03 -14.83 9.17
C GLN A 106 -5.21 -13.47 8.50
N ALA A 107 -4.32 -13.08 7.59
CA ALA A 107 -4.26 -11.72 7.05
C ALA A 107 -4.81 -11.61 5.61
N SER A 108 -4.83 -12.70 4.84
CA SER A 108 -5.26 -12.67 3.45
C SER A 108 -6.78 -12.55 3.35
N LYS A 109 -7.26 -11.68 2.44
CA LYS A 109 -8.71 -11.52 2.17
C LYS A 109 -9.39 -12.83 1.73
N HIS A 110 -8.62 -13.79 1.23
CA HIS A 110 -9.15 -15.06 0.72
C HIS A 110 -9.39 -16.12 1.80
N THR A 111 -8.77 -15.97 2.97
CA THR A 111 -8.75 -17.00 4.03
C THR A 111 -9.06 -16.44 5.41
N ARG A 112 -9.10 -15.11 5.53
CA ARG A 112 -9.34 -14.43 6.81
C ARG A 112 -10.72 -14.74 7.36
N ASP A 113 -11.72 -14.96 6.53
CA ASP A 113 -13.07 -15.22 7.03
C ASP A 113 -13.15 -16.62 7.68
N GLU A 114 -12.32 -17.56 7.24
CA GLU A 114 -12.23 -18.92 7.80
C GLU A 114 -11.22 -19.05 8.95
N PHE A 115 -10.08 -18.34 8.88
CA PHE A 115 -8.94 -18.54 9.79
C PHE A 115 -8.48 -17.26 10.50
N GLY A 116 -9.13 -16.13 10.24
CA GLY A 116 -8.89 -14.88 10.94
C GLY A 116 -9.32 -14.95 12.39
N VAL A 117 -8.70 -14.12 13.23
CA VAL A 117 -9.14 -13.98 14.62
C VAL A 117 -10.46 -13.22 14.59
N SER A 118 -11.50 -13.78 15.21
CA SER A 118 -12.78 -13.08 15.38
C SER A 118 -12.52 -11.78 16.15
N GLU A 119 -13.16 -10.67 15.76
CA GLU A 119 -13.06 -9.38 16.50
C GLU A 119 -13.30 -9.56 18.01
N HIS A 120 -14.13 -10.54 18.37
CA HIS A 120 -14.45 -10.87 19.76
C HIS A 120 -13.29 -11.53 20.53
N GLU A 121 -12.40 -12.25 19.85
CA GLU A 121 -11.20 -12.84 20.44
C GLU A 121 -10.04 -11.84 20.52
N ASP A 122 -9.91 -10.94 19.54
CA ASP A 122 -8.90 -9.87 19.58
C ASP A 122 -9.19 -8.88 20.70
N LEU A 123 -10.46 -8.50 20.90
CA LEU A 123 -10.87 -7.66 22.04
C LEU A 123 -10.60 -8.36 23.38
N LYS A 124 -10.83 -9.67 23.48
CA LYS A 124 -10.49 -10.44 24.69
C LYS A 124 -8.99 -10.49 24.94
N ARG A 125 -8.16 -10.67 23.91
CA ARG A 125 -6.70 -10.65 24.05
C ARG A 125 -6.18 -9.28 24.47
N GLN A 126 -6.70 -8.21 23.89
CA GLN A 126 -6.34 -6.85 24.29
C GLN A 126 -6.76 -6.56 25.73
N TRP A 127 -7.96 -6.97 26.13
CA TRP A 127 -8.45 -6.83 27.50
C TRP A 127 -7.62 -7.61 28.52
N ASN A 128 -7.22 -8.84 28.19
CA ASN A 128 -6.39 -9.66 29.06
C ASN A 128 -4.97 -9.09 29.20
N ASN A 129 -4.36 -8.64 28.10
CA ASN A 129 -3.03 -8.02 28.13
C ASN A 129 -3.00 -6.71 28.95
N LEU A 130 -4.08 -5.92 28.90
CA LEU A 130 -4.24 -4.71 29.71
C LEU A 130 -4.37 -5.05 31.21
N ASN A 131 -5.10 -6.11 31.55
CA ASN A 131 -5.25 -6.53 32.94
C ASN A 131 -3.97 -7.17 33.50
N GLU A 132 -3.18 -7.88 32.69
CA GLU A 132 -1.88 -8.41 33.12
C GLU A 132 -0.85 -7.30 33.38
N THR A 133 -0.91 -6.19 32.64
CA THR A 133 -0.03 -5.02 32.90
C THR A 133 -0.45 -4.20 34.12
N LEU A 134 -1.72 -4.26 34.52
CA LEU A 134 -2.26 -3.54 35.68
C LEU A 134 -2.16 -4.32 37.00
N VAL A 135 -1.87 -5.62 36.96
CA VAL A 135 -1.84 -6.52 38.14
C VAL A 135 -0.42 -6.94 38.53
N ALA A 136 0.63 -6.46 37.85
CA ALA A 136 2.01 -6.68 38.28
C ALA A 136 2.24 -6.00 39.65
N PRO A 137 2.42 -6.75 40.76
CA PRO A 137 2.75 -6.18 42.05
C PRO A 137 4.26 -5.89 42.09
N ASP A 138 4.64 -4.75 42.66
CA ASP A 138 6.03 -4.46 43.09
C ASP A 138 6.55 -5.51 44.09
#